data_AF-A0A0S2SHT9-F1
#
_entry.id   AF-A0A0S2SHT9-F1
#
_cell.length_a   1.000
_cell.length_b   1.000
_cell.length_c   1.000
_cell.angle_alpha   90.00
_cell.angle_beta   90.00
_cell.angle_gamma   90.00
#
_symmetry.space_group_name_H-M   'P 1'
#
loop_
_entity.id
_entity.type
_entity.pdbx_description
1 polymer ?
#
loop_
_entity_poly.entity_id
_entity_poly.type
_entity_poly.pdbx_seq_one_letter_code
_entity_poly.pdbx_strand_id
1 'polypeptide(L)'
;MLGHEIEIPDPIDRDKIPSQPLQENSDPAQVVDVTDLRLDQETLQVLTRASIQTQEGETFDISLAFALDWRELSVEQRRTTLGKLKDPLVLTLDGKIADFSTAKFEFDLDGDGQNEKLPGLAGASGFLALDRNGNGTVDDGSELLGAQSGNGFAELAALDEDGNQWLDERDKGLSQLLWWQPERTPIALVTLGIGAIQLTPLDTPFQRLGDEKGVLRQSGIYLMESRRTAIRLRWSM
;
A
#
# COMPACT_ATOMS: atom_id res chain seq x y z
N MET A 1 -48.24 58.57 16.08
CA MET A 1 -49.02 57.37 15.74
C MET A 1 -49.13 57.36 14.21
N LEU A 2 -48.31 56.57 13.53
CA LEU A 2 -48.34 56.33 12.09
C LEU A 2 -48.14 54.83 11.93
N GLY A 3 -49.19 54.12 11.51
CA GLY A 3 -49.14 52.70 11.20
C GLY A 3 -48.62 52.51 9.78
N HIS A 4 -47.67 51.59 9.60
CA HIS A 4 -47.35 51.03 8.30
C HIS A 4 -48.00 49.65 8.21
N GLU A 5 -48.80 49.46 7.17
CA GLU A 5 -49.42 48.20 6.78
C GLU A 5 -48.33 47.29 6.19
N ILE A 6 -48.27 46.04 6.66
CA ILE A 6 -47.32 45.03 6.17
C ILE A 6 -48.03 44.24 5.07
N GLU A 7 -47.56 44.36 3.84
CA GLU A 7 -48.03 43.58 2.70
C GLU A 7 -47.43 42.17 2.79
N ILE A 8 -48.28 41.14 2.78
CA ILE A 8 -47.84 39.74 2.78
C ILE A 8 -47.62 39.33 1.32
N PRO A 9 -46.41 38.87 0.93
CA PRO A 9 -46.17 38.44 -0.44
C PRO A 9 -46.95 37.16 -0.79
N ASP A 10 -47.29 37.03 -2.07
CA ASP A 10 -47.97 35.85 -2.61
C ASP A 10 -47.21 34.53 -2.32
N PRO A 11 -47.92 33.41 -2.14
CA PRO A 11 -47.28 32.11 -1.94
C PRO A 11 -46.44 31.72 -3.16
N ILE A 12 -45.21 31.27 -2.89
CA ILE A 12 -44.25 30.86 -3.91
C ILE A 12 -44.82 29.69 -4.72
N ASP A 13 -44.95 29.90 -6.04
CA ASP A 13 -45.32 28.87 -7.02
C ASP A 13 -44.19 27.84 -7.12
N ARG A 14 -44.42 26.64 -6.55
CA ARG A 14 -43.41 25.57 -6.46
C ARG A 14 -43.00 25.02 -7.82
N ASP A 15 -43.82 25.22 -8.85
CA ASP A 15 -43.56 24.69 -10.20
C ASP A 15 -42.69 25.63 -11.06
N LYS A 16 -42.29 26.80 -10.51
CA LYS A 16 -41.36 27.75 -11.15
C LYS A 16 -39.99 27.83 -10.51
N ILE A 17 -39.68 26.95 -9.56
CA ILE A 17 -38.33 26.87 -8.98
C ILE A 17 -37.43 26.17 -10.01
N PRO A 18 -36.39 26.83 -10.55
CA PRO A 18 -35.44 26.17 -11.42
C PRO A 18 -34.76 25.05 -10.62
N SER A 19 -34.90 23.80 -11.08
CA SER A 19 -34.15 22.67 -10.56
C SER A 19 -32.66 22.87 -10.90
N GLN A 20 -31.93 23.49 -9.99
CA GLN A 20 -30.47 23.38 -9.98
C GLN A 20 -30.12 21.95 -9.56
N PRO A 21 -29.19 21.28 -10.25
CA PRO A 21 -28.69 19.99 -9.77
C PRO A 21 -28.11 20.18 -8.36
N LEU A 22 -28.44 19.25 -7.48
CA LEU A 22 -27.85 19.14 -6.15
C LEU A 22 -26.33 19.10 -6.32
N GLN A 23 -25.64 20.16 -5.92
CA GLN A 23 -24.20 20.07 -5.68
C GLN A 23 -24.03 19.11 -4.50
N GLU A 24 -23.47 17.94 -4.78
CA GLU A 24 -22.96 17.04 -3.76
C GLU A 24 -21.96 17.82 -2.90
N ASN A 25 -22.36 18.07 -1.66
CA ASN A 25 -21.43 18.45 -0.61
C ASN A 25 -20.48 17.26 -0.39
N SER A 26 -19.36 17.27 -1.11
CA SER A 26 -18.20 16.47 -0.74
C SER A 26 -17.60 17.10 0.51
N ASP A 27 -17.59 16.32 1.60
CA ASP A 27 -16.84 16.58 2.82
C ASP A 27 -15.42 17.09 2.45
N PRO A 28 -14.85 18.15 3.06
CA PRO A 28 -13.51 18.60 2.69
C PRO A 28 -12.52 17.46 2.91
N ALA A 29 -12.08 16.86 1.80
CA ALA A 29 -11.18 15.72 1.81
C ALA A 29 -9.99 16.02 2.73
N GLN A 30 -9.83 15.22 3.80
CA GLN A 30 -8.80 15.45 4.80
C GLN A 30 -7.43 15.51 4.13
N VAL A 31 -6.81 16.68 4.20
CA VAL A 31 -5.50 16.94 3.63
C VAL A 31 -4.44 16.40 4.58
N VAL A 32 -3.54 15.58 4.06
CA VAL A 32 -2.42 14.99 4.79
C VAL A 32 -1.11 15.37 4.11
N ASP A 33 -0.11 15.74 4.91
CA ASP A 33 1.25 15.97 4.44
C ASP A 33 2.04 14.66 4.56
N VAL A 34 2.60 14.20 3.45
CA VAL A 34 3.41 12.98 3.34
C VAL A 34 4.86 13.41 3.20
N THR A 35 5.73 12.77 3.99
CA THR A 35 7.18 12.95 3.90
C THR A 35 7.80 11.66 3.39
N ASP A 36 8.30 11.70 2.16
CA ASP A 36 9.03 10.61 1.54
C ASP A 36 10.53 10.79 1.81
N LEU A 37 11.16 9.76 2.34
CA LEU A 37 12.59 9.73 2.66
C LEU A 37 13.28 8.69 1.80
N ARG A 38 14.19 9.12 0.91
CA ARG A 38 14.98 8.24 0.05
C ARG A 38 16.46 8.37 0.39
N LEU A 39 17.12 7.25 0.64
CA LEU A 39 18.56 7.17 0.83
C LEU A 39 19.17 6.35 -0.31
N ASP A 40 19.91 6.99 -1.20
CA ASP A 40 20.77 6.28 -2.17
C ASP A 40 22.19 6.19 -1.59
N GLN A 41 22.84 5.04 -1.74
CA GLN A 41 24.19 4.79 -1.23
C GLN A 41 25.03 4.01 -2.24
N GLU A 42 26.25 4.47 -2.48
CA GLU A 42 27.25 3.77 -3.29
C GLU A 42 28.58 3.69 -2.55
N THR A 43 29.20 2.52 -2.58
CA THR A 43 30.52 2.28 -1.97
C THR A 43 31.47 1.72 -3.01
N LEU A 44 32.64 2.33 -3.18
CA LEU A 44 33.71 1.83 -4.04
C LEU A 44 34.98 1.68 -3.21
N GLN A 45 35.60 0.50 -3.28
CA GLN A 45 36.93 0.26 -2.71
C GLN A 45 37.86 -0.18 -3.83
N VAL A 46 38.98 0.53 -3.97
CA VAL A 46 40.01 0.21 -4.96
C VAL A 46 41.33 0.01 -4.23
N LEU A 47 41.92 -1.16 -4.45
CA LEU A 47 43.28 -1.46 -4.09
C LEU A 47 43.98 -1.95 -5.34
N THR A 48 45.01 -1.24 -5.79
CA THR A 48 45.79 -1.63 -6.96
C THR A 48 47.27 -1.45 -6.71
N ARG A 49 48.04 -2.37 -7.29
CA ARG A 49 49.49 -2.32 -7.36
C ARG A 49 49.90 -2.55 -8.80
N ALA A 50 50.78 -1.70 -9.31
CA ALA A 50 51.41 -1.86 -10.60
C ALA A 50 52.92 -1.73 -10.43
N SER A 51 53.67 -2.43 -11.26
CA SER A 51 55.13 -2.30 -11.34
C SER A 51 55.46 -1.98 -12.78
N ILE A 52 56.10 -0.83 -13.00
CA ILE A 52 56.50 -0.37 -14.33
C ILE A 52 58.01 -0.52 -14.42
N GLN A 53 58.49 -1.16 -15.48
CA GLN A 53 59.92 -1.21 -15.78
C GLN A 53 60.23 -0.30 -16.97
N THR A 54 61.21 0.58 -16.82
CA THR A 54 61.64 1.48 -17.89
C THR A 54 62.50 0.74 -18.91
N GLN A 55 62.69 1.34 -20.10
CA GLN A 55 63.64 0.82 -21.09
C GLN A 55 65.09 0.80 -20.57
N GLU A 56 65.41 1.60 -19.55
CA GLU A 56 66.72 1.65 -18.90
C GLU A 56 66.84 0.62 -17.75
N GLY A 57 65.80 -0.17 -17.48
CA GLY A 57 65.80 -1.29 -16.54
C GLY A 57 65.39 -0.95 -15.11
N GLU A 58 65.13 0.33 -14.81
CA GLU A 58 64.63 0.78 -13.51
C GLU A 58 63.18 0.35 -13.29
N THR A 59 62.85 -0.08 -12.07
CA THR A 59 61.51 -0.51 -11.69
C THR A 59 60.87 0.50 -10.74
N PHE A 60 59.62 0.86 -11.03
CA PHE A 60 58.80 1.75 -10.21
C PHE A 60 57.54 1.02 -9.78
N ASP A 61 57.36 0.89 -8.47
CA ASP A 61 56.14 0.34 -7.89
C ASP A 61 55.14 1.45 -7.59
N ILE A 62 53.95 1.33 -8.16
CA ILE A 62 52.82 2.21 -7.93
C ILE A 62 51.82 1.44 -7.06
N SER A 63 51.49 2.00 -5.90
CA SER A 63 50.42 1.49 -5.04
C SER A 63 49.36 2.57 -4.91
N LEU A 64 48.11 2.23 -5.23
CA LEU A 64 46.96 3.11 -5.10
C LEU A 64 45.88 2.40 -4.28
N ALA A 65 45.45 3.08 -3.22
CA ALA A 65 44.38 2.63 -2.35
C ALA A 65 43.42 3.78 -2.12
N PHE A 66 42.15 3.60 -2.42
CA PHE A 66 41.12 4.57 -2.07
C PHE A 66 39.79 3.89 -1.80
N ALA A 67 38.97 4.57 -1.00
CA ALA A 67 37.59 4.21 -0.76
C ALA A 67 36.72 5.44 -1.01
N LEU A 68 35.64 5.27 -1.75
CA LEU A 68 34.58 6.26 -1.91
C LEU A 68 33.32 5.72 -1.22
N ASP A 69 32.66 6.62 -0.52
CA ASP A 69 31.36 6.39 0.12
C ASP A 69 30.50 7.59 -0.27
N TRP A 70 29.50 7.34 -1.10
CA TRP A 70 28.55 8.33 -1.56
C TRP A 70 27.18 8.01 -0.96
N ARG A 71 26.52 9.04 -0.43
CA ARG A 71 25.21 8.95 0.19
C ARG A 71 24.40 10.18 -0.20
N GLU A 72 23.16 9.97 -0.65
CA GLU A 72 22.21 11.04 -0.91
C GLU A 72 20.92 10.76 -0.16
N LEU A 73 20.54 11.70 0.72
CA LEU A 73 19.24 11.72 1.36
C LEU A 73 18.35 12.71 0.62
N SER A 74 17.33 12.20 -0.06
CA SER A 74 16.25 13.00 -0.61
C SER A 74 15.06 13.00 0.34
N VAL A 75 14.52 14.19 0.59
CA VAL A 75 13.31 14.40 1.38
C VAL A 75 12.31 15.09 0.47
N GLU A 76 11.23 14.40 0.13
CA GLU A 76 10.13 14.97 -0.63
C GLU A 76 8.93 15.17 0.28
N GLN A 77 8.39 16.38 0.30
CA GLN A 77 7.15 16.69 1.01
C GLN A 77 6.06 16.89 -0.02
N ARG A 78 5.05 16.03 0.02
CA ARG A 78 3.87 16.14 -0.84
C ARG A 78 2.62 16.24 -0.01
N ARG A 79 1.71 17.10 -0.44
CA ARG A 79 0.40 17.23 0.16
C ARG A 79 -0.59 16.41 -0.65
N THR A 80 -1.28 15.49 0.00
CA THR A 80 -2.30 14.66 -0.64
C THR A 80 -3.56 14.65 0.22
N THR A 81 -4.62 14.02 -0.24
CA THR A 81 -5.81 13.74 0.58
C THR A 81 -5.69 12.34 1.16
N LEU A 82 -6.24 12.10 2.35
CA LEU A 82 -6.20 10.78 3.01
C LEU A 82 -6.74 9.68 2.08
N GLY A 83 -7.80 9.98 1.32
CA GLY A 83 -8.36 9.07 0.31
C GLY A 83 -7.44 8.75 -0.87
N LYS A 84 -6.37 9.51 -1.11
CA LYS A 84 -5.37 9.22 -2.17
C LYS A 84 -4.19 8.36 -1.68
N LEU A 85 -4.06 8.11 -0.37
CA LEU A 85 -3.07 7.19 0.15
C LEU A 85 -3.65 5.78 0.12
N LYS A 86 -3.25 4.98 -0.87
CA LYS A 86 -3.79 3.64 -1.06
C LYS A 86 -2.68 2.63 -0.77
N ASP A 87 -2.88 1.86 0.30
CA ASP A 87 -1.90 0.89 0.81
C ASP A 87 -2.53 -0.51 0.92
N PRO A 88 -3.06 -1.11 -0.17
CA PRO A 88 -3.69 -2.41 -0.05
C PRO A 88 -2.66 -3.47 0.30
N LEU A 89 -3.02 -4.29 1.27
CA LEU A 89 -2.09 -5.19 1.93
C LEU A 89 -1.89 -6.46 1.09
N VAL A 90 -0.65 -6.74 0.69
CA VAL A 90 -0.30 -7.90 -0.15
C VAL A 90 0.18 -9.09 0.71
N LEU A 91 -0.19 -10.31 0.32
CA LEU A 91 0.20 -11.59 0.91
C LEU A 91 0.97 -12.42 -0.12
N THR A 92 2.15 -12.93 0.22
CA THR A 92 2.88 -13.90 -0.59
C THR A 92 2.86 -15.28 0.05
N LEU A 93 2.44 -16.31 -0.70
CA LEU A 93 2.29 -17.67 -0.16
C LEU A 93 3.60 -18.49 -0.21
N ASP A 94 4.58 -18.08 -1.01
CA ASP A 94 5.85 -18.79 -1.20
C ASP A 94 7.01 -18.22 -0.36
N GLY A 95 6.72 -17.25 0.52
CA GLY A 95 7.69 -16.64 1.42
C GLY A 95 8.70 -15.71 0.72
N LYS A 96 8.47 -15.37 -0.56
CA LYS A 96 9.27 -14.38 -1.27
C LYS A 96 8.69 -12.98 -1.11
N ILE A 97 9.51 -12.00 -1.48
CA ILE A 97 9.07 -10.62 -1.67
C ILE A 97 7.97 -10.60 -2.75
N ALA A 98 6.92 -9.80 -2.54
CA ALA A 98 5.86 -9.62 -3.53
C ALA A 98 6.46 -9.18 -4.86
N ASP A 99 6.13 -9.90 -5.91
CA ASP A 99 6.59 -9.61 -7.27
C ASP A 99 5.43 -9.10 -8.11
N PHE A 100 5.76 -8.30 -9.12
CA PHE A 100 4.79 -7.69 -10.02
C PHE A 100 4.82 -8.39 -11.37
N SER A 101 3.63 -8.61 -11.91
CA SER A 101 3.50 -9.08 -13.28
C SER A 101 3.80 -7.94 -14.27
N THR A 102 4.06 -8.32 -15.51
CA THR A 102 4.10 -7.36 -16.62
C THR A 102 2.71 -6.89 -17.04
N ALA A 103 1.67 -7.64 -16.67
CA ALA A 103 0.29 -7.30 -16.94
C ALA A 103 -0.20 -6.18 -16.00
N LYS A 104 -1.12 -5.38 -16.52
CA LYS A 104 -1.87 -4.39 -15.74
C LYS A 104 -3.34 -4.80 -15.76
N PHE A 105 -4.06 -4.51 -14.70
CA PHE A 105 -5.49 -4.76 -14.61
C PHE A 105 -6.23 -3.46 -14.30
N GLU A 106 -7.52 -3.42 -14.62
CA GLU A 106 -8.42 -2.31 -14.31
C GLU A 106 -9.25 -2.69 -13.09
N PHE A 107 -9.27 -1.83 -12.08
CA PHE A 107 -9.99 -2.04 -10.84
C PHE A 107 -10.24 -0.71 -10.16
N ASP A 108 -11.44 -0.54 -9.60
CA ASP A 108 -11.80 0.62 -8.80
C ASP A 108 -11.15 0.51 -7.41
N LEU A 109 -9.96 1.09 -7.25
CA LEU A 109 -9.18 1.00 -6.01
C LEU A 109 -9.69 1.94 -4.92
N ASP A 110 -10.34 3.03 -5.30
CA ASP A 110 -10.80 4.05 -4.37
C ASP A 110 -12.31 4.03 -4.10
N GLY A 111 -13.05 3.17 -4.77
CA GLY A 111 -14.49 2.97 -4.61
C GLY A 111 -15.31 4.12 -5.17
N ASP A 112 -14.78 4.94 -6.08
CA ASP A 112 -15.47 6.08 -6.67
C ASP A 112 -16.33 5.70 -7.90
N GLY A 113 -16.29 4.42 -8.30
CA GLY A 113 -16.98 3.88 -9.47
C GLY A 113 -16.18 3.98 -10.78
N GLN A 114 -14.94 4.47 -10.75
CA GLN A 114 -14.03 4.56 -11.89
C GLN A 114 -12.84 3.62 -11.69
N ASN A 115 -12.61 2.75 -12.68
CA ASN A 115 -11.46 1.85 -12.62
C ASN A 115 -10.14 2.57 -12.90
N GLU A 116 -9.12 2.28 -12.08
CA GLU A 116 -7.74 2.65 -12.37
C GLU A 116 -6.91 1.50 -12.90
N LYS A 117 -5.85 1.84 -13.62
CA LYS A 117 -4.94 0.86 -14.22
C LYS A 117 -3.78 0.54 -13.27
N LEU A 118 -3.87 -0.59 -12.59
CA LEU A 118 -2.91 -1.03 -11.58
C LEU A 118 -1.93 -2.08 -12.10
N PRO A 119 -0.70 -2.14 -11.58
CA PRO A 119 0.21 -3.24 -11.87
C PRO A 119 -0.32 -4.53 -11.25
N GLY A 120 -0.43 -5.60 -12.04
CA GLY A 120 -0.86 -6.91 -11.53
C GLY A 120 0.20 -7.55 -10.64
N LEU A 121 -0.23 -8.36 -9.67
CA LEU A 121 0.67 -9.16 -8.84
C LEU A 121 1.08 -10.45 -9.56
N ALA A 122 2.32 -10.90 -9.32
CA ALA A 122 2.86 -12.13 -9.90
C ALA A 122 3.04 -13.25 -8.87
N GLY A 123 3.17 -14.47 -9.41
CA GLY A 123 3.51 -15.66 -8.63
C GLY A 123 2.46 -15.96 -7.56
N ALA A 124 2.93 -16.14 -6.33
CA ALA A 124 2.13 -16.48 -5.17
C ALA A 124 1.66 -15.25 -4.37
N SER A 125 1.70 -14.06 -4.99
CA SER A 125 1.34 -12.78 -4.35
C SER A 125 -0.12 -12.42 -4.63
N GLY A 126 -0.89 -12.04 -3.62
CA GLY A 126 -2.29 -11.61 -3.77
C GLY A 126 -2.66 -10.54 -2.75
N PHE A 127 -3.70 -9.77 -3.03
CA PHE A 127 -4.23 -8.79 -2.10
C PHE A 127 -5.00 -9.48 -0.99
N LEU A 128 -4.96 -8.89 0.19
CA LEU A 128 -5.79 -9.27 1.30
C LEU A 128 -7.11 -8.52 1.21
N ALA A 129 -8.20 -9.28 1.19
CA ALA A 129 -9.55 -8.75 1.09
C ALA A 129 -10.43 -9.25 2.23
N LEU A 130 -11.49 -8.49 2.50
CA LEU A 130 -12.60 -8.85 3.36
C LEU A 130 -13.86 -8.55 2.56
N ASP A 131 -14.58 -9.59 2.15
CA ASP A 131 -15.88 -9.44 1.48
C ASP A 131 -16.87 -8.85 2.49
N ARG A 132 -17.13 -7.54 2.36
CA ARG A 132 -17.93 -6.79 3.34
C ARG A 132 -19.42 -6.91 3.07
N ASN A 133 -19.78 -7.16 1.81
CA ASN A 133 -21.18 -7.18 1.36
C ASN A 133 -21.75 -8.61 1.24
N GLY A 134 -20.88 -9.64 1.35
CA GLY A 134 -21.22 -11.05 1.37
C GLY A 134 -21.56 -11.64 0.00
N ASN A 135 -21.11 -11.04 -1.10
CA ASN A 135 -21.44 -11.49 -2.46
C ASN A 135 -20.45 -12.54 -3.01
N GLY A 136 -19.35 -12.81 -2.30
CA GLY A 136 -18.34 -13.80 -2.67
C GLY A 136 -17.34 -13.32 -3.74
N THR A 137 -17.37 -12.05 -4.10
CA THR A 137 -16.41 -11.42 -5.01
C THR A 137 -15.66 -10.27 -4.31
N VAL A 138 -14.65 -9.74 -4.98
CA VAL A 138 -13.95 -8.54 -4.54
C VAL A 138 -14.16 -7.54 -5.67
N ASP A 139 -15.10 -6.62 -5.48
CA ASP A 139 -15.61 -5.79 -6.57
C ASP A 139 -14.86 -4.47 -6.69
N ASP A 140 -14.48 -3.89 -5.55
CA ASP A 140 -13.79 -2.61 -5.46
C ASP A 140 -12.86 -2.53 -4.24
N GLY A 141 -12.14 -1.42 -4.12
CA GLY A 141 -11.16 -1.18 -3.06
C GLY A 141 -11.75 -1.06 -1.66
N SER A 142 -13.07 -0.94 -1.48
CA SER A 142 -13.69 -0.98 -0.14
C SER A 142 -13.53 -2.34 0.56
N GLU A 143 -13.28 -3.38 -0.23
CA GLU A 143 -13.07 -4.75 0.24
C GLU A 143 -11.58 -5.12 0.38
N LEU A 144 -10.67 -4.28 -0.13
CA LEU A 144 -9.23 -4.47 0.03
C LEU A 144 -8.73 -3.81 1.31
N LEU A 145 -8.08 -4.60 2.17
CA LEU A 145 -7.53 -4.11 3.45
C LEU A 145 -6.47 -3.05 3.18
N GLY A 146 -6.69 -1.83 3.66
CA GLY A 146 -5.75 -0.71 3.53
C GLY A 146 -5.86 0.10 2.24
N ALA A 147 -6.73 -0.28 1.31
CA ALA A 147 -7.03 0.58 0.16
C ALA A 147 -7.74 1.84 0.64
N GLN A 148 -8.85 1.75 1.38
CA GLN A 148 -9.57 2.95 1.81
C GLN A 148 -8.87 3.75 2.90
N SER A 149 -8.30 3.08 3.90
CA SER A 149 -7.72 3.75 5.07
C SER A 149 -6.27 4.19 4.91
N GLY A 150 -5.56 3.67 3.90
CA GLY A 150 -4.09 3.72 3.84
C GLY A 150 -3.40 2.91 4.94
N ASN A 151 -4.14 2.13 5.74
CA ASN A 151 -3.59 1.34 6.84
C ASN A 151 -4.22 -0.05 7.04
N GLY A 152 -3.86 -0.98 6.15
CA GLY A 152 -4.35 -2.36 6.22
C GLY A 152 -3.97 -3.12 7.50
N PHE A 153 -2.86 -2.79 8.17
CA PHE A 153 -2.53 -3.41 9.46
C PHE A 153 -3.42 -2.92 10.59
N ALA A 154 -3.81 -1.63 10.58
CA ALA A 154 -4.79 -1.13 11.54
C ALA A 154 -6.17 -1.74 11.31
N GLU A 155 -6.56 -1.93 10.04
CA GLU A 155 -7.81 -2.64 9.71
C GLU A 155 -7.77 -4.12 10.17
N LEU A 156 -6.64 -4.81 10.02
CA LEU A 156 -6.46 -6.16 10.56
C LEU A 156 -6.50 -6.18 12.09
N ALA A 157 -5.88 -5.20 12.74
CA ALA A 157 -5.85 -5.12 14.20
C ALA A 157 -7.24 -4.87 14.80
N ALA A 158 -8.16 -4.26 14.04
CA ALA A 158 -9.55 -4.10 14.46
C ALA A 158 -10.33 -5.43 14.49
N LEU A 159 -9.79 -6.52 13.91
CA LEU A 159 -10.40 -7.84 13.90
C LEU A 159 -9.94 -8.74 15.05
N ASP A 160 -8.99 -8.28 15.87
CA ASP A 160 -8.49 -8.96 17.07
C ASP A 160 -9.53 -8.86 18.20
N GLU A 161 -10.20 -9.97 18.52
CA GLU A 161 -11.26 -10.02 19.53
C GLU A 161 -10.69 -10.17 20.96
N ASP A 162 -9.52 -10.82 21.11
CA ASP A 162 -8.93 -11.11 22.42
C ASP A 162 -7.77 -10.17 22.82
N GLY A 163 -7.30 -9.33 21.89
CA GLY A 163 -6.29 -8.30 22.10
C GLY A 163 -4.87 -8.83 22.25
N ASN A 164 -4.60 -10.04 21.76
CA ASN A 164 -3.30 -10.69 21.91
C ASN A 164 -2.27 -10.30 20.83
N GLN A 165 -2.64 -9.40 19.90
CA GLN A 165 -1.85 -8.95 18.76
C GLN A 165 -1.60 -10.01 17.67
N TRP A 166 -2.38 -11.08 17.69
CA TRP A 166 -2.50 -12.07 16.64
C TRP A 166 -3.95 -12.17 16.22
N LEU A 167 -4.18 -12.21 14.92
CA LEU A 167 -5.45 -12.62 14.37
C LEU A 167 -5.37 -14.12 14.11
N ASP A 168 -6.00 -14.93 14.96
CA ASP A 168 -5.92 -16.40 14.93
C ASP A 168 -7.30 -17.09 14.95
N GLU A 169 -7.34 -18.41 15.17
CA GLU A 169 -8.58 -19.20 15.21
C GLU A 169 -9.59 -18.77 16.29
N ARG A 170 -9.15 -18.00 17.28
CA ARG A 170 -10.01 -17.42 18.34
C ARG A 170 -10.75 -16.18 17.86
N ASP A 171 -10.29 -15.59 16.76
CA ASP A 171 -10.87 -14.39 16.17
C ASP A 171 -11.72 -14.74 14.96
N LYS A 172 -13.01 -14.40 15.02
CA LYS A 172 -13.93 -14.67 13.90
C LYS A 172 -13.52 -13.98 12.61
N GLY A 173 -12.82 -12.85 12.71
CA GLY A 173 -12.32 -12.08 11.58
C GLY A 173 -11.39 -12.88 10.67
N LEU A 174 -10.57 -13.81 11.21
CA LEU A 174 -9.64 -14.58 10.39
C LEU A 174 -10.34 -15.38 9.28
N SER A 175 -11.47 -16.02 9.63
CA SER A 175 -12.25 -16.86 8.71
C SER A 175 -12.91 -16.10 7.56
N GLN A 176 -13.03 -14.77 7.69
CA GLN A 176 -13.64 -13.91 6.67
C GLN A 176 -12.60 -13.33 5.70
N LEU A 177 -11.31 -13.47 6.03
CA LEU A 177 -10.24 -12.93 5.19
C LEU A 177 -10.03 -13.79 3.95
N LEU A 178 -9.84 -13.10 2.84
CA LEU A 178 -9.67 -13.66 1.51
C LEU A 178 -8.30 -13.27 0.95
N TRP A 179 -7.67 -14.20 0.27
CA TRP A 179 -6.57 -13.96 -0.64
C TRP A 179 -7.13 -13.82 -2.04
N TRP A 180 -6.85 -12.68 -2.68
CA TRP A 180 -7.42 -12.35 -3.96
C TRP A 180 -6.37 -11.91 -4.98
N GLN A 181 -6.57 -12.34 -6.22
CA GLN A 181 -5.87 -11.82 -7.38
C GLN A 181 -6.92 -11.38 -8.40
N PRO A 182 -6.67 -10.28 -9.13
CA PRO A 182 -7.53 -9.85 -10.22
C PRO A 182 -7.82 -10.99 -11.20
N GLU A 183 -9.06 -11.03 -11.69
CA GLU A 183 -9.56 -12.06 -12.61
C GLU A 183 -9.57 -13.50 -12.04
N ARG A 184 -9.38 -13.67 -10.73
CA ARG A 184 -9.47 -14.96 -10.05
C ARG A 184 -10.53 -14.95 -8.97
N THR A 185 -11.09 -16.13 -8.69
CA THR A 185 -11.96 -16.35 -7.54
C THR A 185 -11.17 -16.12 -6.24
N PRO A 186 -11.67 -15.31 -5.30
CA PRO A 186 -11.06 -15.16 -3.98
C PRO A 186 -10.96 -16.51 -3.25
N ILE A 187 -9.90 -16.71 -2.47
CA ILE A 187 -9.67 -17.93 -1.70
C ILE A 187 -9.56 -17.57 -0.23
N ALA A 188 -10.36 -18.18 0.63
CA ALA A 188 -10.27 -17.95 2.08
C ALA A 188 -8.88 -18.30 2.62
N LEU A 189 -8.33 -17.47 3.52
CA LEU A 189 -7.00 -17.67 4.09
C LEU A 189 -6.86 -19.01 4.81
N VAL A 190 -7.91 -19.41 5.54
CA VAL A 190 -7.96 -20.69 6.24
C VAL A 190 -7.86 -21.88 5.28
N THR A 191 -8.42 -21.77 4.07
CA THR A 191 -8.30 -22.80 3.02
C THR A 191 -6.87 -22.90 2.47
N LEU A 192 -6.12 -21.79 2.51
CA LEU A 192 -4.69 -21.77 2.18
C LEU A 192 -3.81 -22.28 3.33
N GLY A 193 -4.41 -22.68 4.45
CA GLY A 193 -3.73 -23.19 5.63
C GLY A 193 -3.08 -22.11 6.48
N ILE A 194 -3.50 -20.85 6.37
CA ILE A 194 -3.05 -19.73 7.20
C ILE A 194 -3.88 -19.74 8.49
N GLY A 195 -3.21 -19.96 9.62
CA GLY A 195 -3.86 -20.11 10.93
C GLY A 195 -3.68 -18.93 11.88
N ALA A 196 -2.69 -18.06 11.64
CA ALA A 196 -2.52 -16.85 12.44
C ALA A 196 -1.78 -15.74 11.67
N ILE A 197 -2.11 -14.48 11.93
CA ILE A 197 -1.43 -13.29 11.37
C ILE A 197 -0.97 -12.40 12.52
N GLN A 198 0.30 -12.00 12.54
CA GLN A 198 0.79 -11.03 13.52
C GLN A 198 0.31 -9.62 13.15
N LEU A 199 -0.23 -8.90 14.13
CA LEU A 199 -0.82 -7.57 13.96
C LEU A 199 0.13 -6.41 14.27
N THR A 200 1.33 -6.73 14.75
CA THR A 200 2.41 -5.76 14.95
C THR A 200 3.37 -5.82 13.76
N PRO A 201 3.27 -4.88 12.79
CA PRO A 201 4.18 -4.85 11.67
C PRO A 201 5.56 -4.30 12.06
N LEU A 202 6.56 -4.63 11.26
CA LEU A 202 7.89 -4.03 11.28
C LEU A 202 8.02 -3.00 10.15
N ASP A 203 8.59 -1.84 10.45
CA ASP A 203 8.90 -0.85 9.41
C ASP A 203 10.02 -1.35 8.50
N THR A 204 9.74 -1.42 7.20
CA THR A 204 10.63 -1.96 6.17
C THR A 204 10.54 -1.12 4.90
N PRO A 205 10.96 0.16 4.92
CA PRO A 205 10.88 1.02 3.76
C PRO A 205 11.78 0.52 2.62
N PHE A 206 11.19 0.25 1.45
CA PHE A 206 11.92 -0.09 0.22
C PHE A 206 11.18 0.43 -1.03
N GLN A 207 11.78 1.36 -1.76
CA GLN A 207 11.10 2.13 -2.80
C GLN A 207 11.16 1.50 -4.21
N ARG A 208 12.02 0.51 -4.42
CA ARG A 208 12.30 -0.05 -5.76
C ARG A 208 11.67 -1.42 -5.97
N LEU A 209 10.44 -1.61 -5.49
CA LEU A 209 9.77 -2.90 -5.65
C LEU A 209 9.27 -3.07 -7.09
N GLY A 210 9.67 -4.17 -7.74
CA GLY A 210 9.21 -4.54 -9.08
C GLY A 210 9.46 -3.48 -10.16
N ASP A 211 10.65 -2.86 -10.17
CA ASP A 211 11.01 -1.78 -11.11
C ASP A 211 10.19 -0.49 -10.87
N GLU A 212 10.20 -0.02 -9.61
CA GLU A 212 9.52 1.21 -9.17
C GLU A 212 7.98 1.20 -9.33
N LYS A 213 7.38 0.01 -9.47
CA LYS A 213 5.92 -0.18 -9.53
C LYS A 213 5.25 -0.11 -8.16
N GLY A 214 6.03 -0.09 -7.08
CA GLY A 214 5.50 -0.01 -5.73
C GLY A 214 6.53 0.32 -4.66
N VAL A 215 6.02 0.80 -3.53
CA VAL A 215 6.80 1.06 -2.32
C VAL A 215 6.42 0.04 -1.25
N LEU A 216 7.43 -0.58 -0.66
CA LEU A 216 7.29 -1.35 0.57
C LEU A 216 7.42 -0.39 1.76
N ARG A 217 6.46 -0.37 2.69
CA ARG A 217 6.55 0.48 3.90
C ARG A 217 6.75 -0.33 5.17
N GLN A 218 6.00 -1.41 5.33
CA GLN A 218 6.07 -2.27 6.51
C GLN A 218 5.99 -3.74 6.12
N SER A 219 6.20 -4.63 7.07
CA SER A 219 6.22 -6.07 6.87
C SER A 219 5.60 -6.76 8.07
N GLY A 220 4.95 -7.90 7.83
CA GLY A 220 4.34 -8.71 8.88
C GLY A 220 4.74 -10.16 8.73
N ILE A 221 4.21 -11.01 9.59
CA ILE A 221 4.36 -12.46 9.46
C ILE A 221 3.00 -13.12 9.66
N TYR A 222 2.86 -14.29 9.06
CA TYR A 222 1.73 -15.17 9.34
C TYR A 222 2.24 -16.60 9.51
N LEU A 223 1.47 -17.41 10.21
CA LEU A 223 1.76 -18.80 10.48
C LEU A 223 0.81 -19.68 9.69
N MET A 224 1.37 -20.71 9.06
CA MET A 224 0.56 -21.78 8.50
C MET A 224 0.32 -22.88 9.55
N GLU A 225 -0.86 -23.49 9.52
CA GLU A 225 -1.24 -24.60 10.43
C GLU A 225 -0.28 -25.80 10.34
N SER A 226 0.35 -25.99 9.18
CA SER A 226 1.36 -27.04 8.94
C SER A 226 2.70 -26.81 9.66
N ARG A 227 2.82 -25.81 10.55
CA ARG A 227 4.04 -25.40 11.26
C ARG A 227 5.19 -24.94 10.35
N ARG A 228 4.88 -24.40 9.17
CA ARG A 228 5.84 -23.69 8.31
C ARG A 228 5.62 -22.18 8.42
N THR A 229 6.65 -21.46 8.85
CA THR A 229 6.67 -19.99 8.96
C THR A 229 6.77 -19.36 7.59
N ALA A 230 6.00 -18.30 7.30
CA ALA A 230 6.13 -17.50 6.08
C ALA A 230 6.30 -16.02 6.42
N ILE A 231 7.23 -15.37 5.71
CA ILE A 231 7.62 -13.95 5.86
C ILE A 231 6.72 -13.09 4.94
N ARG A 232 6.25 -11.91 5.38
CA ARG A 232 5.33 -11.06 4.60
C ARG A 232 5.70 -9.58 4.58
N LEU A 233 5.30 -8.90 3.50
CA LEU A 233 5.66 -7.54 3.10
C LEU A 233 4.39 -6.71 2.73
N ARG A 234 4.35 -5.38 3.01
CA ARG A 234 3.22 -4.43 2.78
C ARG A 234 3.51 -3.39 1.70
N TRP A 235 2.55 -3.16 0.79
CA TRP A 235 2.67 -2.23 -0.33
C TRP A 235 1.94 -0.89 -0.11
N SER A 236 2.38 0.14 -0.84
CA SER A 236 1.84 1.50 -0.93
C SER A 236 2.05 2.06 -2.35
N MET A 237 1.04 2.74 -2.91
CA MET A 237 1.12 3.55 -4.14
C MET A 237 0.89 5.04 -3.86
#